data_AF-F5YJA8-F1
#
_entry.id   AF-F5YJA8-F1
#
_cell.length_a   1.000
_cell.length_b   1.000
_cell.length_c   1.000
_cell.angle_alpha   90.00
_cell.angle_beta   90.00
_cell.angle_gamma   90.00
#
_symmetry.space_group_name_H-M   'P 1'
#
loop_
_entity.id
_entity.type
_entity.pdbx_description
1 polymer ?
#
loop_
_entity_poly.entity_id
_entity_poly.type
_entity_poly.pdbx_seq_one_letter_code
_entity_poly.pdbx_strand_id
1 'polypeptide(L)'
;MAHNKDWIPAAQEVFVAWSQQYVAGIDNYATQLSLPTLAVSTLKTVQATFLAAWNELVIQEVNTSVSAAKKALVNGRKAAIRKFHNQYIRYNPNLTDEILAALEAPIPDHTHTHIVARWSSPWSPRGCSRSK
;
A
#
# COMPACT_ATOMS: atom_id res chain seq x y z
N MET A 1 -0.22 15.32 -19.61
CA MET A 1 -0.40 15.78 -18.22
C MET A 1 0.75 15.21 -17.42
N ALA A 2 1.44 16.02 -16.61
CA ALA A 2 2.62 15.54 -15.89
C ALA A 2 2.21 14.35 -15.00
N HIS A 3 2.73 13.16 -15.31
CA HIS A 3 2.62 12.02 -14.40
C HIS A 3 3.27 12.45 -13.10
N ASN A 4 2.46 12.66 -12.06
CA ASN A 4 2.97 12.86 -10.72
C ASN A 4 3.83 11.63 -10.42
N LYS A 5 5.15 11.82 -10.29
CA LYS A 5 6.13 10.73 -10.16
C LYS A 5 5.87 9.84 -8.92
N ASP A 6 5.00 10.31 -8.03
CA ASP A 6 4.54 9.66 -6.82
C ASP A 6 3.00 9.70 -6.82
N TRP A 7 2.36 8.56 -6.56
CA TRP A 7 0.90 8.45 -6.44
C TRP A 7 0.39 8.98 -5.10
N ILE A 8 1.30 9.20 -4.14
CA ILE A 8 0.96 9.80 -2.85
C ILE A 8 1.06 11.32 -2.94
N PRO A 9 0.03 12.09 -2.52
CA PRO A 9 0.04 13.55 -2.60
C PRO A 9 1.26 14.21 -1.96
N ALA A 10 1.84 15.21 -2.65
CA ALA A 10 3.01 15.93 -2.17
C ALA A 10 2.68 16.90 -1.02
N ALA A 11 1.59 17.67 -1.17
CA ALA A 11 1.14 18.65 -0.18
C ALA A 11 0.71 17.97 1.13
N GLN A 12 1.17 18.50 2.26
CA GLN A 12 0.99 17.88 3.58
C GLN A 12 -0.48 17.78 3.98
N GLU A 13 -1.22 18.87 3.80
CA GLU A 13 -2.64 18.96 4.18
C GLU A 13 -3.49 18.00 3.34
N VAL A 14 -3.24 17.95 2.03
CA VAL A 14 -3.88 17.00 1.11
C VAL A 14 -3.52 15.56 1.49
N PHE A 15 -2.25 15.31 1.82
CA PHE A 15 -1.79 13.98 2.23
C PHE A 15 -2.50 13.48 3.49
N VAL A 16 -2.80 14.34 4.46
CA VAL A 16 -3.47 13.92 5.71
C VAL A 16 -4.86 13.37 5.40
N ALA A 17 -5.68 14.12 4.66
CA ALA A 17 -7.02 13.69 4.26
C ALA A 17 -6.96 12.41 3.40
N TRP A 18 -6.07 12.41 2.40
CA TRP A 18 -5.83 11.25 1.54
C TRP A 18 -5.42 10.01 2.34
N SER A 19 -4.55 10.15 3.35
CA SER A 19 -4.09 9.02 4.16
C SER A 19 -5.20 8.38 4.99
N GLN A 20 -6.17 9.18 5.44
CA GLN A 20 -7.35 8.69 6.16
C GLN A 20 -8.25 7.88 5.23
N GLN A 21 -8.52 8.41 4.03
CA GLN A 21 -9.29 7.72 2.99
C GLN A 21 -8.62 6.42 2.58
N TYR A 22 -7.30 6.41 2.37
CA TYR A 22 -6.54 5.21 2.06
C TYR A 22 -6.73 4.12 3.12
N VAL A 23 -6.62 4.46 4.41
CA VAL A 23 -6.82 3.46 5.49
C VAL A 23 -8.27 2.98 5.56
N ALA A 24 -9.25 3.87 5.37
CA ALA A 24 -10.66 3.49 5.32
C ALA A 24 -10.95 2.54 4.15
N GLY A 25 -10.39 2.82 2.97
CA GLY A 25 -10.48 1.93 1.81
C GLY A 25 -9.85 0.56 2.07
N ILE A 26 -8.66 0.52 2.69
CA ILE A 26 -8.03 -0.75 3.06
C ILE A 26 -8.90 -1.54 4.05
N ASP A 27 -9.52 -0.89 5.03
CA ASP A 27 -10.42 -1.54 6.01
C ASP A 27 -11.66 -2.11 5.31
N ASN A 28 -12.28 -1.35 4.40
CA ASN A 28 -13.45 -1.77 3.64
C ASN A 28 -13.17 -2.98 2.74
N TYR A 29 -12.01 -3.01 2.07
CA TYR A 29 -11.63 -4.09 1.15
C TYR A 29 -10.80 -5.19 1.82
N ALA A 30 -10.55 -5.14 3.13
CA ALA A 30 -9.66 -6.06 3.82
C ALA A 30 -10.07 -7.53 3.63
N THR A 31 -11.36 -7.83 3.70
CA THR A 31 -11.91 -9.18 3.51
C THR A 31 -11.76 -9.65 2.06
N GLN A 32 -12.06 -8.79 1.09
CA GLN A 32 -11.95 -9.12 -0.35
C GLN A 32 -10.50 -9.37 -0.77
N LEU A 33 -9.59 -8.56 -0.24
CA LEU A 33 -8.15 -8.68 -0.45
C LEU A 33 -7.50 -9.77 0.41
N SER A 34 -8.27 -10.48 1.25
CA SER A 34 -7.77 -11.51 2.18
C SER A 34 -6.59 -11.02 3.03
N LEU A 35 -6.65 -9.76 3.49
CA LEU A 35 -5.56 -9.15 4.24
C LEU A 35 -5.47 -9.74 5.65
N PRO A 36 -4.26 -9.99 6.19
CA PRO A 36 -4.12 -10.41 7.57
C PRO A 36 -4.69 -9.36 8.53
N THR A 37 -5.58 -9.78 9.44
CA THR A 37 -6.21 -8.89 10.43
C THR A 37 -5.18 -8.08 11.23
N LEU A 38 -4.05 -8.70 11.59
CA LEU A 38 -2.96 -8.04 12.30
C LEU A 38 -2.32 -6.91 11.47
N ALA A 39 -2.18 -7.09 10.16
CA ALA A 39 -1.60 -6.07 9.28
C ALA A 39 -2.52 -4.86 9.16
N VAL A 40 -3.83 -5.08 8.99
CA VAL A 40 -4.84 -4.00 8.94
C VAL A 40 -4.92 -3.27 10.28
N SER A 41 -4.95 -4.01 11.39
CA SER A 41 -4.93 -3.43 12.75
C SER A 41 -3.68 -2.57 12.97
N THR A 42 -2.50 -3.07 12.57
CA THR A 42 -1.24 -2.31 12.66
C THR A 42 -1.31 -1.03 11.83
N LEU A 43 -1.84 -1.08 10.59
CA LEU A 43 -1.99 0.09 9.74
C LEU A 43 -2.88 1.16 10.38
N LYS A 44 -3.99 0.75 11.01
CA LYS A 44 -4.93 1.62 11.72
C LYS A 44 -4.28 2.25 12.96
N THR A 45 -3.55 1.47 13.75
CA THR A 45 -2.78 1.99 14.90
C THR A 45 -1.77 3.05 14.46
N VAL A 46 -1.00 2.79 13.40
CA VAL A 46 -0.03 3.77 12.87
C VAL A 46 -0.75 5.03 12.36
N GLN A 47 -1.93 4.91 11.75
CA GLN A 47 -2.75 6.08 11.36
C GLN A 47 -3.19 6.89 12.58
N ALA A 48 -3.68 6.23 13.64
CA ALA A 48 -4.11 6.90 14.85
C ALA A 48 -2.95 7.66 15.52
N THR A 49 -1.79 7.03 15.66
CA THR A 49 -0.58 7.66 16.19
C THR A 49 -0.13 8.86 15.34
N PHE A 50 -0.17 8.71 14.01
CA PHE A 50 0.15 9.80 13.09
C PHE A 50 -0.81 10.99 13.25
N LEU A 51 -2.12 10.76 13.32
CA LEU A 51 -3.11 11.82 13.46
C LEU A 51 -3.01 12.53 14.80
N ALA A 52 -2.73 11.81 15.89
CA ALA A 52 -2.50 12.41 17.20
C ALA A 52 -1.31 13.38 17.15
N ALA A 53 -0.16 12.93 16.65
CA ALA A 53 1.04 13.78 16.52
C ALA A 53 0.83 14.94 15.52
N TRP A 54 0.08 14.72 14.44
CA TRP A 54 -0.24 15.78 13.48
C TRP A 54 -1.09 16.88 14.12
N ASN A 55 -2.14 16.50 14.86
CA ASN A 55 -3.02 17.45 15.53
C ASN A 55 -2.27 18.29 16.58
N GLU A 56 -1.35 17.67 17.32
CA GLU A 56 -0.46 18.37 18.26
C GLU A 56 0.44 19.40 17.57
N LEU A 57 0.97 19.08 16.38
CA LEU A 57 1.84 19.99 15.63
C LEU A 57 1.06 21.09 14.88
N VAL A 58 -0.19 20.86 14.50
CA VAL A 58 -1.00 21.85 13.78
C VAL A 58 -1.42 23.01 14.67
N ILE A 59 -1.69 22.77 15.95
CA ILE A 59 -2.06 23.81 16.91
C ILE A 59 -0.88 24.63 17.42
N GLN A 60 0.36 24.16 17.20
CA GLN A 60 1.56 24.87 17.62
C GLN A 60 1.87 26.04 16.70
N GLU A 61 2.41 27.12 17.29
CA GLU A 61 2.90 28.27 16.55
C GLU A 61 3.97 27.82 15.54
N VAL A 62 3.80 28.21 14.28
CA VAL A 62 4.65 27.74 13.19
C VAL A 62 6.02 28.40 13.30
N ASN A 63 7.01 27.60 13.65
CA ASN A 63 8.43 27.95 13.56
C ASN A 63 9.18 26.92 12.70
N THR A 64 10.49 27.15 12.48
CA THR A 64 11.33 26.26 11.67
C THR A 64 11.36 24.83 12.20
N SER A 65 11.37 24.65 13.53
CA SER A 65 11.38 23.33 14.18
C SER A 65 10.04 22.59 13.97
N VAL A 66 8.91 23.26 14.21
CA VAL A 66 7.57 22.71 14.00
C VAL A 66 7.36 22.34 12.53
N SER A 67 7.83 23.19 11.61
CA SER A 67 7.76 22.92 10.17
C SER A 67 8.60 21.69 9.78
N ALA A 68 9.80 21.54 10.36
CA ALA A 68 10.64 20.37 10.14
C ALA A 68 10.01 19.09 10.73
N ALA A 69 9.43 19.18 11.92
CA ALA A 69 8.72 18.08 12.58
C ALA A 69 7.50 17.63 11.75
N LYS A 70 6.68 18.55 11.24
CA LYS A 70 5.56 18.24 10.32
C LYS A 70 6.04 17.49 9.08
N LYS A 71 7.13 17.97 8.45
CA LYS A 71 7.74 17.30 7.27
C LYS A 71 8.23 15.89 7.61
N ALA A 72 8.95 15.72 8.71
CA ALA A 72 9.46 14.42 9.14
C ALA A 72 8.31 13.43 9.43
N LEU A 73 7.27 13.88 10.13
CA LEU A 73 6.09 13.08 10.45
C LEU A 73 5.36 12.62 9.18
N VAL A 74 5.10 13.54 8.24
CA VAL A 74 4.48 13.22 6.94
C VAL A 74 5.32 12.24 6.15
N ASN A 75 6.64 12.45 6.05
CA ASN A 75 7.53 11.56 5.33
C ASN A 75 7.57 10.15 5.94
N GLY A 76 7.58 10.05 7.27
CA GLY A 76 7.49 8.78 7.98
C GLY A 76 6.18 8.04 7.67
N ARG A 77 5.05 8.74 7.66
CA ARG A 77 3.75 8.14 7.31
C ARG A 77 3.71 7.69 5.85
N LYS A 78 4.22 8.49 4.91
CA LYS A 78 4.34 8.11 3.49
C LYS A 78 5.15 6.82 3.32
N ALA A 79 6.27 6.70 4.02
CA ALA A 79 7.09 5.49 3.99
C ALA A 79 6.34 4.26 4.53
N ALA A 80 5.58 4.41 5.62
CA ALA A 80 4.76 3.33 6.17
C ALA A 80 3.66 2.86 5.20
N ILE A 81 2.97 3.79 4.54
CA ILE A 81 1.95 3.47 3.53
C ILE A 81 2.57 2.74 2.35
N ARG A 82 3.72 3.20 1.83
CA ARG A 82 4.43 2.51 0.74
C ARG A 82 4.85 1.10 1.12
N LYS A 83 5.36 0.92 2.33
CA LYS A 83 5.75 -0.40 2.85
C LYS A 83 4.54 -1.33 2.87
N PHE A 84 3.42 -0.88 3.45
CA PHE A 84 2.19 -1.66 3.49
C PHE A 84 1.68 -2.00 2.08
N HIS A 85 1.60 -1.01 1.19
CA HIS A 85 1.13 -1.18 -0.17
C HIS A 85 1.97 -2.20 -0.95
N ASN A 86 3.30 -2.07 -0.90
CA ASN A 86 4.20 -3.02 -1.58
C ASN A 86 4.13 -4.43 -1.00
N GLN A 87 3.89 -4.56 0.30
CA GLN A 87 3.86 -5.85 0.97
C GLN A 87 2.54 -6.61 0.76
N TYR A 88 1.40 -5.89 0.74
CA TYR A 88 0.08 -6.51 0.83
C TYR A 88 -0.86 -6.24 -0.33
N ILE A 89 -0.61 -5.18 -1.12
CA ILE A 89 -1.54 -4.70 -2.15
C ILE A 89 -0.98 -4.95 -3.54
N ARG A 90 0.25 -4.48 -3.82
CA ARG A 90 0.84 -4.44 -5.16
C ARG A 90 0.75 -5.74 -5.97
N TYR A 91 0.88 -6.88 -5.30
CA TYR A 91 0.86 -8.21 -5.92
C TYR A 91 -0.26 -9.09 -5.36
N ASN A 92 -1.31 -8.48 -4.80
CA ASN A 92 -2.44 -9.21 -4.27
C ASN A 92 -3.25 -9.81 -5.43
N PRO A 93 -3.49 -11.14 -5.46
CA PRO A 93 -4.21 -11.79 -6.55
C PRO A 93 -5.69 -11.36 -6.65
N ASN A 94 -6.26 -10.81 -5.58
CA ASN A 94 -7.64 -10.35 -5.53
C ASN A 94 -7.77 -8.85 -5.81
N LEU A 95 -6.67 -8.17 -6.17
CA LEU A 95 -6.68 -6.75 -6.49
C LEU A 95 -7.38 -6.52 -7.84
N THR A 96 -8.30 -5.56 -7.86
CA THR A 96 -8.98 -5.11 -9.08
C THR A 96 -8.71 -3.63 -9.32
N ASP A 97 -8.90 -3.18 -10.56
CA ASP A 97 -8.78 -1.77 -10.93
C ASP A 97 -9.77 -0.89 -10.14
N GLU A 98 -10.95 -1.41 -9.82
CA GLU A 98 -11.93 -0.73 -8.97
C GLU A 98 -11.41 -0.50 -7.55
N ILE A 99 -10.75 -1.50 -6.94
CA ILE A 99 -10.13 -1.37 -5.62
C ILE A 99 -8.99 -0.34 -5.69
N LEU A 100 -8.16 -0.39 -6.74
CA LEU A 100 -7.07 0.58 -6.92
C LEU A 100 -7.59 2.01 -7.08
N ALA A 101 -8.65 2.21 -7.86
CA ALA A 101 -9.31 3.50 -8.01
C ALA A 101 -9.88 3.99 -6.67
N ALA A 102 -10.53 3.11 -5.90
CA ALA A 102 -11.09 3.46 -4.59
C ALA A 102 -10.01 3.77 -3.54
N LEU A 103 -8.81 3.18 -3.67
CA LEU A 103 -7.65 3.49 -2.84
C LEU A 103 -6.88 4.73 -3.33
N GLU A 104 -7.31 5.35 -4.42
CA GLU A 104 -6.57 6.40 -5.15
C GLU A 104 -5.10 5.99 -5.41
N ALA A 105 -4.90 4.71 -5.63
CA ALA A 105 -3.62 4.07 -5.89
C ALA A 105 -3.39 3.99 -7.41
N PRO A 106 -2.13 3.88 -7.86
CA PRO A 106 -1.84 3.83 -9.29
C PRO A 106 -2.39 2.52 -9.86
N ILE A 107 -3.20 2.65 -10.91
CA ILE A 107 -3.64 1.53 -11.73
C ILE A 107 -2.47 1.18 -12.67
N PRO A 108 -1.86 -0.01 -12.57
CA PRO A 108 -0.83 -0.42 -13.51
C PRO A 108 -1.41 -0.40 -14.92
N ASP A 109 -0.66 0.16 -15.88
CA ASP A 109 -1.05 0.09 -17.29
C ASP A 109 -0.84 -1.35 -17.76
N HIS A 110 -1.89 -2.17 -17.63
CA HIS A 110 -1.87 -3.57 -18.02
C HIS A 110 -1.92 -3.66 -19.56
N THR A 111 -0.83 -3.37 -20.24
CA THR A 111 -0.58 -4.02 -21.54
C THR A 111 -0.38 -5.51 -21.25
N HIS A 112 -1.41 -6.30 -21.53
CA HIS A 112 -1.61 -7.68 -21.08
C HIS A 112 -0.37 -8.57 -21.21
N THR A 113 0.19 -8.98 -20.08
CA THR A 113 0.92 -10.26 -20.01
C THR A 113 0.04 -11.24 -19.25
N HIS A 114 -0.78 -12.00 -19.97
CA HIS A 114 -1.36 -13.22 -19.44
C HIS A 114 -0.22 -14.15 -19.05
N ILE A 115 0.12 -14.22 -17.76
CA ILE A 115 0.93 -15.32 -17.26
C ILE A 115 0.00 -16.52 -17.20
N VAL A 116 -0.05 -17.28 -18.29
CA VAL A 116 -0.61 -18.64 -18.27
C VAL A 116 0.29 -19.41 -17.29
N ALA A 117 -0.19 -19.61 -16.07
CA ALA A 117 0.45 -20.53 -15.14
C ALA A 117 0.43 -21.91 -15.79
N ARG A 118 1.53 -22.29 -16.43
CA ARG A 118 1.73 -23.67 -16.86
C ARG A 118 1.90 -24.48 -15.58
N TRP A 119 0.78 -24.94 -15.04
CA TRP A 119 0.73 -25.95 -13.99
C TRP A 119 1.31 -27.23 -14.59
N SER A 120 2.62 -27.43 -14.48
CA SER A 120 3.19 -28.76 -14.64
C SER A 120 2.92 -29.53 -13.35
N SER A 121 1.89 -30.37 -13.41
CA SER A 121 1.51 -31.34 -12.38
C SER A 121 2.69 -32.18 -11.88
N PRO A 122 2.60 -32.69 -10.65
CA PRO A 122 3.69 -33.35 -9.95
C PRO A 122 3.78 -34.84 -10.34
N TRP A 123 4.98 -35.42 -10.23
CA TRP A 123 5.34 -36.84 -10.38
C TRP A 123 5.58 -37.40 -11.81
N SER A 124 6.85 -37.66 -12.09
CA SER A 124 7.27 -38.90 -12.77
C SER A 124 8.63 -39.32 -12.19
N PRO A 125 8.74 -40.49 -11.53
CA PRO A 125 10.01 -40.99 -11.04
C PRO A 125 10.90 -41.38 -12.23
N ARG A 126 12.18 -41.02 -12.18
CA ARG A 126 13.18 -41.41 -13.19
C ARG A 126 13.41 -42.92 -13.13
N GLY A 127 12.59 -43.68 -13.84
CA GLY A 127 12.88 -45.06 -14.22
C GLY A 127 13.63 -45.06 -15.55
N CYS A 128 14.96 -45.14 -15.50
CA CYS A 128 15.76 -45.60 -16.65
C CYS A 128 16.77 -46.64 -16.16
N SER A 129 16.29 -47.87 -16.02
CA SER A 129 17.11 -49.07 -16.15
C SER A 129 17.68 -49.11 -17.58
N ARG A 130 19.00 -49.12 -17.73
CA ARG A 130 19.64 -49.52 -18.99
C ARG A 130 20.45 -50.78 -18.74
N SER A 131 19.82 -51.91 -19.02
CA SER A 131 20.47 -53.17 -19.35
C SER A 131 21.10 -53.04 -20.74
N LYS A 132 22.39 -53.34 -20.84
CA LYS A 132 23.02 -54.15 -21.90
C LYS A 132 24.49 -54.34 -21.56
#